data_AF-A0A2M8Q7C9-F1
#
_entry.id   AF-A0A2M8Q7C9-F1
#
_cell.length_a   1.000
_cell.length_b   1.000
_cell.length_c   1.000
_cell.angle_alpha   90.00
_cell.angle_beta   90.00
_cell.angle_gamma   90.00
#
_symmetry.space_group_name_H-M   'P 1'
#
loop_
_entity.id
_entity.type
_entity.pdbx_description
1 polymer ?
#
loop_
_entity_poly.entity_id
_entity_poly.type
_entity_poly.pdbx_seq_one_letter_code
_entity_poly.pdbx_strand_id
1 'polypeptide(L)'
;MANYQAAYEILAEQLTQAGVDVEAVKAALKRQHIETPSWGYANSGTRFKAFAWPGAATTTQQKLDDAAMVHKMTGIAPTVAVHIPWDKPADGDYDAMRQYAEAQGIRIGAVNPNVFQDDEYKLGSLGNPDPAVRERAL
;
A
#
# COMPACT_ATOMS: atom_id res chain seq x y z
N MET A 1 -3.68 -35.09 6.02
CA MET A 1 -2.87 -33.88 5.75
C MET A 1 -3.58 -33.08 4.67
N ALA A 2 -3.63 -31.76 4.80
CA ALA A 2 -4.13 -30.90 3.74
C ALA A 2 -3.22 -31.04 2.51
N ASN A 3 -3.80 -31.00 1.31
CA ASN A 3 -3.10 -31.26 0.05
C ASN A 3 -1.80 -30.42 -0.12
N TYR A 4 -1.78 -29.20 0.41
CA TYR A 4 -0.61 -28.32 0.32
C TYR A 4 0.62 -28.80 1.11
N GLN A 5 0.44 -29.60 2.17
CA GLN A 5 1.57 -30.08 2.99
C GLN A 5 2.38 -31.13 2.22
N ALA A 6 1.69 -32.12 1.64
CA ALA A 6 2.32 -33.14 0.81
C ALA A 6 2.95 -32.53 -0.45
N ALA A 7 2.27 -31.58 -1.10
CA ALA A 7 2.83 -30.87 -2.25
C ALA A 7 4.10 -30.06 -1.88
N TYR A 8 4.12 -29.45 -0.70
CA TYR A 8 5.30 -28.71 -0.22
C TYR A 8 6.48 -29.63 0.06
N GLU A 9 6.26 -30.79 0.66
CA GLU A 9 7.32 -31.79 0.91
C GLU A 9 7.98 -32.23 -0.40
N ILE A 10 7.17 -32.54 -1.42
CA ILE A 10 7.66 -32.91 -2.75
C ILE A 10 8.48 -31.77 -3.38
N LEU A 11 7.99 -30.53 -3.31
CA LEU A 11 8.72 -29.37 -3.84
C LEU A 11 10.04 -29.15 -3.10
N ALA A 12 10.04 -29.25 -1.77
CA ALA A 12 11.24 -29.05 -0.97
C ALA A 12 12.31 -30.10 -1.28
N GLU A 13 11.90 -31.36 -1.48
CA GLU A 13 12.81 -32.43 -1.91
C GLU A 13 13.41 -32.13 -3.29
N GLN A 14 12.58 -31.78 -4.28
CA GLN A 14 13.03 -31.44 -5.64
C GLN A 14 14.01 -30.27 -5.66
N LEU A 15 13.73 -29.21 -4.88
CA LEU A 15 14.62 -28.05 -4.77
C LEU A 15 15.95 -28.41 -4.11
N THR A 16 15.91 -29.22 -3.06
CA THR A 16 17.13 -29.69 -2.38
C THR A 16 17.99 -30.54 -3.31
N GLN A 17 17.39 -31.45 -4.08
CA GLN A 17 18.08 -32.23 -5.11
C GLN A 17 18.70 -31.36 -6.21
N ALA A 18 18.08 -30.22 -6.52
CA ALA A 18 18.61 -29.21 -7.44
C ALA A 18 19.67 -28.28 -6.82
N GLY A 19 20.07 -28.50 -5.55
CA GLY A 19 21.09 -27.71 -4.85
C GLY A 19 20.58 -26.39 -4.25
N VAL A 20 19.26 -26.21 -4.13
CA VAL A 20 18.66 -25.02 -3.50
C VAL A 20 18.49 -25.26 -1.99
N ASP A 21 19.00 -24.34 -1.17
CA ASP A 21 18.75 -24.32 0.27
C ASP A 21 17.34 -23.76 0.56
N VAL A 22 16.41 -24.68 0.80
CA VAL A 22 14.99 -24.34 1.07
C VAL A 22 14.82 -23.51 2.35
N GLU A 23 15.63 -23.74 3.39
CA GLU A 23 15.52 -22.96 4.64
C GLU A 23 16.05 -21.54 4.46
N ALA A 24 17.12 -21.36 3.68
CA ALA A 24 17.61 -20.03 3.30
C ALA A 24 16.55 -19.25 2.50
N VAL A 25 15.88 -19.90 1.56
CA VAL A 25 14.79 -19.30 0.77
C VAL A 25 13.63 -18.89 1.69
N LYS A 26 13.17 -19.76 2.58
CA LYS A 26 12.11 -19.42 3.54
C LYS A 26 12.50 -18.25 4.43
N ALA A 27 13.75 -18.23 4.90
CA ALA A 27 14.25 -17.14 5.73
C ALA A 27 14.27 -15.81 4.95
N ALA A 28 14.64 -15.83 3.67
CA ALA A 28 14.59 -14.66 2.81
C ALA A 28 13.15 -14.16 2.59
N LEU A 29 12.22 -15.06 2.28
CA LEU A 29 10.80 -14.73 2.08
C LEU A 29 10.16 -14.14 3.34
N LYS A 30 10.47 -14.67 4.54
CA LYS A 30 9.97 -14.14 5.82
C LYS A 30 10.46 -12.73 6.15
N ARG A 31 11.54 -12.26 5.52
CA ARG A 31 12.08 -10.89 5.69
C ARG A 31 11.60 -9.93 4.61
N GLN A 32 10.94 -10.43 3.57
CA GLN A 32 10.44 -9.59 2.50
C GLN A 32 9.29 -8.73 3.02
N HIS A 33 9.38 -7.43 2.78
CA HIS A 33 8.29 -6.49 3.04
C HIS A 33 7.83 -5.85 1.74
N ILE A 34 6.53 -5.72 1.57
CA ILE A 34 5.89 -5.06 0.43
C ILE A 34 4.93 -4.01 0.98
N GLU A 35 5.23 -2.74 0.70
CA GLU A 35 4.35 -1.62 1.05
C GLU A 35 3.10 -1.62 0.17
N THR A 36 1.93 -1.42 0.77
CA THR A 36 0.67 -1.34 0.03
C THR A 36 0.21 0.11 -0.17
N PRO A 37 -0.44 0.44 -1.29
CA PRO A 37 -0.97 1.78 -1.52
C PRO A 37 -2.36 1.98 -0.92
N SER A 38 -2.57 3.02 -0.11
CA SER A 38 -3.88 3.37 0.48
C SER A 38 -5.00 3.52 -0.57
N TRP A 39 -4.67 4.08 -1.74
CA TRP A 39 -5.60 4.32 -2.84
C TRP A 39 -6.06 3.03 -3.53
N GLY A 40 -5.39 1.90 -3.27
CA GLY A 40 -5.81 0.58 -3.74
C GLY A 40 -7.02 0.01 -2.99
N TYR A 41 -7.35 0.54 -1.81
CA TYR A 41 -8.47 0.07 -0.98
C TYR A 41 -9.79 0.80 -1.28
N ALA A 42 -9.73 1.95 -1.95
CA ALA A 42 -10.91 2.68 -2.39
C ALA A 42 -11.43 2.14 -3.74
N ASN A 43 -12.60 2.65 -4.15
CA ASN A 43 -13.10 2.37 -5.50
C ASN A 43 -12.10 2.86 -6.55
N SER A 44 -11.64 1.95 -7.40
CA SER A 44 -10.80 2.26 -8.55
C SER A 44 -11.62 2.26 -9.85
N GLY A 45 -11.09 2.91 -10.87
CA GLY A 45 -11.76 3.02 -12.15
C GLY A 45 -10.80 3.33 -13.27
N THR A 46 -11.37 3.42 -14.47
CA THR A 46 -10.66 3.91 -15.65
C THR A 46 -11.17 5.29 -16.00
N ARG A 47 -10.59 5.92 -17.03
CA ARG A 47 -11.14 7.14 -17.64
C ARG A 47 -12.60 7.02 -18.12
N PHE A 48 -13.13 5.80 -18.24
CA PHE A 48 -14.51 5.57 -18.69
C PHE A 48 -15.50 5.48 -17.53
N LYS A 49 -15.17 4.71 -16.49
CA LYS A 49 -16.06 4.49 -15.34
C LYS A 49 -15.34 3.88 -14.15
N ALA A 50 -15.81 4.24 -12.95
CA ALA A 50 -15.62 3.50 -11.71
C ALA A 50 -16.97 2.89 -11.29
N PHE A 51 -16.99 1.61 -10.90
CA PHE A 51 -18.18 0.95 -10.39
C PHE A 51 -18.04 0.80 -8.88
N ALA A 52 -18.96 1.38 -8.12
CA ALA A 52 -18.88 1.38 -6.66
C ALA A 52 -19.08 -0.04 -6.10
N TRP A 53 -18.18 -0.45 -5.21
CA TRP A 53 -18.30 -1.64 -4.38
C TRP A 53 -18.70 -1.23 -2.94
N PRO A 54 -19.72 -1.85 -2.33
CA PRO A 54 -20.17 -1.49 -0.98
C PRO A 54 -19.11 -1.65 0.11
N GLY A 55 -18.15 -2.55 -0.08
CA GLY A 55 -17.05 -2.78 0.86
C GLY A 55 -15.79 -1.98 0.58
N ALA A 56 -15.80 -1.06 -0.40
CA ALA A 56 -14.62 -0.25 -0.68
C ALA A 56 -14.46 0.85 0.37
N ALA A 57 -13.21 1.10 0.79
CA ALA A 57 -12.92 2.13 1.77
C ALA A 57 -13.29 3.52 1.24
N THR A 58 -13.95 4.30 2.09
CA THR A 58 -14.40 5.68 1.81
C THR A 58 -13.73 6.72 2.70
N THR A 59 -13.08 6.29 3.79
CA THR A 59 -12.32 7.14 4.71
C THR A 59 -10.87 6.68 4.81
N THR A 60 -9.97 7.57 5.22
CA THR A 60 -8.57 7.22 5.52
C THR A 60 -8.50 6.09 6.54
N GLN A 61 -9.30 6.16 7.60
CA GLN A 61 -9.34 5.14 8.64
C GLN A 61 -9.72 3.76 8.07
N GLN A 62 -10.75 3.68 7.22
CA GLN A 62 -11.14 2.43 6.56
C GLN A 62 -10.02 1.87 5.67
N LYS A 63 -9.29 2.74 4.94
CA LYS A 63 -8.13 2.30 4.15
C LYS A 63 -7.02 1.71 5.04
N LEU A 64 -6.80 2.27 6.23
CA LEU A 64 -5.83 1.74 7.20
C LEU A 64 -6.29 0.39 7.77
N ASP A 65 -7.58 0.23 8.05
CA ASP A 65 -8.15 -1.05 8.52
C ASP A 65 -7.99 -2.15 7.46
N ASP A 66 -8.26 -1.84 6.19
CA ASP A 66 -8.09 -2.77 5.08
C ASP A 66 -6.61 -3.13 4.87
N ALA A 67 -5.71 -2.15 4.97
CA ALA A 67 -4.26 -2.39 4.93
C ALA A 67 -3.79 -3.31 6.06
N ALA A 68 -4.29 -3.08 7.28
CA ALA A 68 -3.99 -3.92 8.43
C ALA A 68 -4.50 -5.35 8.24
N MET A 69 -5.67 -5.52 7.63
CA MET A 69 -6.18 -6.85 7.28
C MET A 69 -5.27 -7.56 6.27
N VAL A 70 -4.76 -6.86 5.25
CA VAL A 70 -3.78 -7.43 4.31
C VAL A 70 -2.51 -7.85 5.04
N HIS A 71 -1.98 -7.02 5.94
CA HIS A 71 -0.81 -7.39 6.73
C HIS A 71 -1.07 -8.61 7.60
N LYS A 72 -2.21 -8.64 8.31
CA LYS A 72 -2.62 -9.77 9.16
C LYS A 72 -2.69 -11.09 8.38
N MET A 73 -3.18 -11.06 7.14
CA MET A 73 -3.33 -12.26 6.31
C MET A 73 -2.02 -12.71 5.65
N THR A 74 -1.14 -11.77 5.31
CA THR A 74 0.05 -12.06 4.49
C THR A 74 1.36 -12.07 5.28
N GLY A 75 1.43 -11.38 6.40
CA GLY A 75 2.63 -11.19 7.22
C GLY A 75 3.72 -10.30 6.60
N ILE A 76 3.56 -9.86 5.34
CA ILE A 76 4.62 -9.18 4.58
C ILE A 76 4.33 -7.71 4.27
N ALA A 77 3.14 -7.20 4.60
CA ALA A 77 2.74 -5.81 4.29
C ALA A 77 2.70 -4.87 5.51
N PRO A 78 3.80 -4.66 6.26
CA PRO A 78 3.75 -3.92 7.53
C PRO A 78 3.62 -2.39 7.36
N THR A 79 3.65 -1.87 6.13
CA THR A 79 3.55 -0.43 5.85
C THR A 79 2.53 -0.14 4.76
N VAL A 80 1.89 1.04 4.87
CA VAL A 80 0.94 1.56 3.88
C VAL A 80 1.38 2.94 3.40
N ALA A 81 1.57 3.08 2.09
CA ALA A 81 1.83 4.36 1.45
C ALA A 81 0.56 5.21 1.46
N VAL A 82 0.70 6.48 1.79
CA VAL A 82 -0.42 7.44 1.83
C VAL A 82 -0.29 8.46 0.71
N HIS A 83 -1.41 9.02 0.29
CA HIS A 83 -1.50 10.01 -0.77
C HIS A 83 -2.23 11.26 -0.26
N ILE A 84 -1.54 12.40 -0.22
CA ILE A 84 -2.12 13.65 0.27
C ILE A 84 -2.56 14.49 -0.93
N PRO A 85 -3.78 15.06 -0.96
CA PRO A 85 -4.74 15.17 0.15
C PRO A 85 -5.78 14.03 0.25
N TRP A 86 -5.73 12.98 -0.57
CA TRP A 86 -6.76 11.91 -0.58
C TRP A 86 -6.91 11.17 0.76
N ASP A 87 -5.81 11.08 1.51
CA ASP A 87 -5.75 10.43 2.82
C ASP A 87 -5.60 11.44 3.96
N LYS A 88 -5.84 12.73 3.71
CA LYS A 88 -5.84 13.72 4.78
C LYS A 88 -6.81 13.30 5.89
N PRO A 89 -6.39 13.22 7.16
CA PRO A 89 -7.28 12.89 8.26
C PRO A 89 -8.34 14.00 8.39
N ALA A 90 -9.59 13.61 8.66
CA ALA A 90 -10.73 14.54 8.63
C ALA A 90 -10.64 15.65 9.70
N ASP A 91 -10.01 15.34 10.82
CA ASP A 91 -9.69 16.25 11.92
C ASP A 91 -8.37 17.03 11.71
N GLY A 92 -7.59 16.70 10.68
CA GLY A 92 -6.27 17.25 10.42
C GLY A 92 -5.17 16.71 11.34
N ASP A 93 -5.46 15.72 12.18
CA ASP A 93 -4.51 15.16 13.14
C ASP A 93 -3.72 13.99 12.54
N TYR A 94 -2.57 14.31 11.96
CA TYR A 94 -1.65 13.33 11.39
C TYR A 94 -0.97 12.45 12.45
N ASP A 95 -0.81 12.94 13.67
CA ASP A 95 -0.22 12.16 14.75
C ASP A 95 -1.18 11.08 15.22
N ALA A 96 -2.47 11.42 15.40
CA ALA A 96 -3.52 10.46 15.69
C ALA A 96 -3.67 9.42 14.57
N MET A 97 -3.60 9.84 13.29
CA MET A 97 -3.60 8.92 12.16
C MET A 97 -2.44 7.92 12.21
N ARG A 98 -1.21 8.39 12.50
CA ARG A 98 -0.03 7.53 12.65
C ARG A 98 -0.20 6.54 13.81
N GLN A 99 -0.63 7.03 14.97
CA GLN A 99 -0.87 6.21 16.16
C GLN A 99 -1.94 5.14 15.90
N TYR A 100 -2.99 5.49 15.15
CA TYR A 100 -4.04 4.56 14.76
C TYR A 100 -3.48 3.43 13.90
N ALA A 101 -2.70 3.75 12.86
CA ALA A 101 -2.06 2.73 12.01
C ALA A 101 -1.20 1.76 12.85
N GLU A 102 -0.38 2.30 13.76
CA GLU A 102 0.47 1.51 14.66
C GLU A 102 -0.34 0.58 15.56
N ALA A 103 -1.48 1.05 16.08
CA ALA A 103 -2.39 0.23 16.89
C ALA A 103 -3.03 -0.91 16.09
N GLN A 104 -3.19 -0.76 14.77
CA GLN A 104 -3.67 -1.83 13.87
C GLN A 104 -2.57 -2.79 13.41
N GLY A 105 -1.31 -2.58 13.84
CA GLY A 105 -0.18 -3.43 13.49
C GLY A 105 0.48 -3.10 12.15
N ILE A 106 0.22 -1.92 11.59
CA ILE A 106 0.89 -1.39 10.40
C ILE A 106 1.50 -0.02 10.69
N ARG A 107 2.28 0.53 9.76
CA ARG A 107 2.85 1.87 9.88
C ARG A 107 2.59 2.68 8.62
N ILE A 108 2.52 4.00 8.77
CA ILE A 108 2.55 4.90 7.63
C ILE A 108 3.92 4.77 6.94
N GLY A 109 3.87 4.54 5.63
CA GLY A 109 5.00 4.34 4.75
C GLY A 109 5.36 5.62 3.99
N ALA A 110 5.60 5.48 2.69
CA ALA A 110 5.85 6.63 1.82
C ALA A 110 4.66 7.61 1.78
N VAL A 111 4.97 8.91 1.76
CA VAL A 111 3.99 9.98 1.58
C VAL A 111 4.05 10.47 0.14
N ASN A 112 2.92 10.43 -0.56
CA ASN A 112 2.80 10.76 -1.97
C ASN A 112 2.00 12.08 -2.12
N PRO A 113 2.63 13.19 -2.52
CA PRO A 113 1.91 14.43 -2.77
C PRO A 113 1.13 14.35 -4.08
N ASN A 114 -0.05 14.98 -4.12
CA ASN A 114 -0.83 15.16 -5.34
C ASN A 114 -0.56 16.53 -5.94
N VAL A 115 0.20 16.53 -7.03
CA VAL A 115 0.49 17.73 -7.84
C VAL A 115 0.15 17.47 -9.30
N PHE A 116 -0.94 16.74 -9.55
CA PHE A 116 -1.35 16.30 -10.88
C PHE A 116 -2.87 16.36 -11.15
N GLN A 117 -3.69 16.72 -10.16
CA GLN A 117 -5.15 16.82 -10.35
C GLN A 117 -5.70 18.24 -10.43
N ASP A 118 -5.10 19.20 -9.72
CA ASP A 118 -5.58 20.58 -9.72
C ASP A 118 -5.39 21.23 -11.12
N ASP A 119 -6.34 22.08 -11.54
CA ASP A 119 -6.38 22.68 -12.87
C ASP A 119 -5.10 23.46 -13.23
N GLU A 120 -4.47 24.08 -12.24
CA GLU A 120 -3.20 24.80 -12.42
C GLU A 120 -2.03 23.90 -12.81
N TYR A 121 -2.09 22.61 -12.45
CA TYR A 121 -1.08 21.61 -12.80
C TYR A 121 -1.28 21.01 -14.19
N LYS A 122 -2.25 21.51 -14.97
CA LYS A 122 -2.53 21.05 -16.34
C LYS A 122 -1.30 21.04 -17.26
N LEU A 123 -0.38 22.01 -17.09
CA LEU A 123 0.87 22.11 -17.87
C LEU A 123 2.11 21.61 -17.11
N GLY A 124 1.92 20.86 -16.02
CA GLY A 124 2.96 20.36 -15.14
C GLY A 124 2.91 21.00 -13.74
N SER A 125 3.75 20.51 -12.82
CA SER A 125 3.86 21.00 -11.43
C SER A 125 5.27 21.50 -11.13
N LEU A 126 6.16 20.66 -10.63
CA LEU A 126 7.57 21.02 -10.36
C LEU A 126 8.31 21.50 -11.62
N GLY A 127 7.88 21.03 -12.79
CA GLY A 127 8.39 21.43 -14.11
C GLY A 127 7.48 22.40 -14.86
N ASN A 128 6.49 23.04 -14.21
CA ASN A 128 5.58 23.97 -14.88
C ASN A 128 6.36 25.19 -15.44
N PRO A 129 6.01 25.74 -16.63
CA PRO A 129 6.62 26.96 -17.13
C PRO A 129 6.42 28.18 -16.22
N ASP A 130 5.30 28.25 -15.51
CA ASP A 130 4.99 29.35 -14.58
C ASP A 130 5.73 29.16 -13.24
N PRO A 131 6.60 30.11 -12.82
CA PRO A 131 7.28 30.06 -11.53
C PRO A 131 6.34 30.00 -10.32
N ALA A 132 5.17 30.65 -10.37
CA ALA A 132 4.22 30.63 -9.25
C ALA A 132 3.60 29.24 -9.05
N VAL A 133 3.34 28.50 -10.14
CA VAL A 133 2.84 27.12 -10.05
C VAL A 133 3.91 26.17 -9.53
N ARG A 134 5.18 26.36 -9.91
CA ARG A 134 6.29 25.60 -9.33
C ARG A 134 6.43 25.84 -7.84
N GLU A 135 6.38 27.11 -7.42
CA GLU A 135 6.46 27.48 -5.99
C GLU A 135 5.34 26.84 -5.18
N ARG A 136 4.12 26.80 -5.70
CA ARG A 136 2.99 26.15 -5.03
C ARG A 136 3.15 24.64 -4.87
N ALA A 137 3.87 23.99 -5.78
CA ALA A 137 4.08 22.54 -5.76
C ALA A 137 5.20 22.09 -4.79
N LEU A 138 5.99 23.02 -4.26
CA LEU A 138 7.08 22.78 -3.30
C LEU A 138 6.55 22.73 -1.86
#